data_AF-A0A2M8L7C2-F1
#
_entry.id   AF-A0A2M8L7C2-F1
#
_cell.length_a   1.000
_cell.length_b   1.000
_cell.length_c   1.000
_cell.angle_alpha   90.00
_cell.angle_beta   90.00
_cell.angle_gamma   90.00
#
_symmetry.space_group_name_H-M   'P 1'
#
loop_
_entity.id
_entity.type
_entity.pdbx_description
1 polymer ?
#
loop_
_entity_poly.entity_id
_entity_poly.type
_entity_poly.pdbx_seq_one_letter_code
_entity_poly.pdbx_strand_id
1 'polypeptide(L)'
;WVDVQKLPAIEGRSRQIQLALAKQYGLKQFPQPAGGCLLTDKVFGQKLLTMLAKWPSESGGNNVQLVKLSRHFWDGEVLIVLGRNQLENERLAALVKEDDFLLVPQNFPGPSALLRGHQITPAVIAKAKQLILQYTKKKPAVAQFTVVPANYSPVPGTSAQA
;
A
#
# COMPACT_ATOMS: atom_id res chain seq x y z
N TRP A 1 -28.26 -19.90 -35.15
CA TRP A 1 -29.37 -19.65 -34.21
C TRP A 1 -29.12 -20.43 -32.93
N VAL A 2 -29.37 -19.84 -31.76
CA VAL A 2 -29.19 -20.47 -30.43
C VAL A 2 -30.57 -20.70 -29.82
N ASP A 3 -30.79 -21.88 -29.25
CA ASP A 3 -32.03 -22.27 -28.58
C ASP A 3 -32.02 -21.77 -27.13
N VAL A 4 -32.83 -20.72 -26.87
CA VAL A 4 -32.85 -20.01 -25.58
C VAL A 4 -33.32 -20.92 -24.43
N GLN A 5 -34.15 -21.93 -24.71
CA GLN A 5 -34.66 -22.83 -23.66
C GLN A 5 -33.61 -23.80 -23.13
N LYS A 6 -32.50 -23.97 -23.84
CA LYS A 6 -31.37 -24.83 -23.44
C LYS A 6 -30.29 -24.07 -22.68
N LEU A 7 -30.47 -22.77 -22.44
CA LEU A 7 -29.48 -21.96 -21.73
C LEU A 7 -29.62 -22.17 -20.20
N PRO A 8 -28.50 -22.27 -19.46
CA PRO A 8 -28.49 -22.65 -18.04
C PRO A 8 -29.05 -21.61 -17.05
N ALA A 9 -29.86 -20.64 -17.49
CA ALA A 9 -30.55 -19.64 -16.66
C ALA A 9 -29.70 -19.06 -15.51
N ILE A 10 -28.44 -18.73 -15.80
CA ILE A 10 -27.47 -18.29 -14.77
C ILE A 10 -27.80 -16.87 -14.34
N GLU A 11 -28.01 -16.68 -13.03
CA GLU A 11 -28.30 -15.38 -12.43
C GLU A 11 -27.41 -15.08 -11.21
N GLY A 12 -27.30 -13.80 -10.87
CA GLY A 12 -26.51 -13.32 -9.73
C GLY A 12 -24.99 -13.32 -9.95
N ARG A 13 -24.23 -13.26 -8.85
CA ARG A 13 -22.75 -13.18 -8.87
C ARG A 13 -22.06 -14.53 -8.61
N SER A 14 -22.83 -15.60 -8.37
CA SER A 14 -22.28 -16.92 -8.06
C SER A 14 -21.69 -17.57 -9.30
N ARG A 15 -20.49 -18.13 -9.17
CA ARG A 15 -19.80 -18.84 -10.24
C ARG A 15 -20.00 -20.36 -10.19
N GLN A 16 -20.80 -20.86 -9.24
CA GLN A 16 -20.97 -22.29 -9.00
C GLN A 16 -21.49 -23.04 -10.23
N ILE A 17 -22.52 -22.51 -10.90
CA ILE A 17 -23.08 -23.12 -12.10
C ILE A 17 -22.05 -23.17 -13.24
N GLN A 18 -21.30 -22.07 -13.44
CA GLN A 18 -20.25 -21.99 -14.47
C GLN A 18 -19.12 -22.99 -14.21
N LEU A 19 -18.68 -23.14 -12.96
CA LEU A 19 -17.65 -24.10 -12.56
C LEU A 19 -18.13 -25.56 -12.69
N ALA A 20 -19.40 -25.82 -12.37
CA ALA A 20 -20.01 -27.15 -12.54
C ALA A 20 -20.10 -27.54 -14.02
N LEU A 21 -20.54 -26.61 -14.88
CA LEU A 21 -20.56 -26.80 -16.34
C LEU A 21 -19.15 -26.99 -16.89
N ALA A 22 -18.16 -26.22 -16.43
CA ALA A 22 -16.78 -26.40 -16.83
C ALA A 22 -16.26 -27.82 -16.51
N LYS A 23 -16.62 -28.36 -15.35
CA LYS A 23 -16.32 -29.76 -14.98
C LYS A 23 -17.06 -30.76 -15.90
N GLN A 24 -18.35 -30.53 -16.17
CA GLN A 24 -19.16 -31.38 -17.02
C GLN A 24 -18.63 -31.45 -18.47
N TYR A 25 -18.17 -30.32 -19.01
CA TYR A 25 -17.61 -30.24 -20.36
C TYR A 25 -16.11 -30.57 -20.42
N GLY A 26 -15.49 -30.96 -19.30
CA GLY A 26 -14.06 -31.29 -19.26
C GLY A 26 -13.12 -30.11 -19.50
N LEU A 27 -13.59 -28.87 -19.27
CA LEU A 27 -12.79 -27.65 -19.42
C LEU A 27 -11.79 -27.55 -18.26
N LYS A 28 -10.51 -27.86 -18.55
CA LYS A 28 -9.42 -27.83 -17.57
C LYS A 28 -8.78 -26.45 -17.40
N GLN A 29 -8.91 -25.58 -18.41
CA GLN A 29 -8.41 -24.21 -18.38
C GLN A 29 -9.55 -23.24 -18.68
N PHE A 30 -9.83 -22.37 -17.72
CA PHE A 30 -10.77 -21.26 -17.86
C PHE A 30 -10.27 -20.09 -17.00
N PRO A 31 -10.54 -18.85 -17.40
CA PRO A 31 -10.03 -17.69 -16.67
C PRO A 31 -10.60 -17.66 -15.25
N GLN A 32 -9.69 -17.64 -14.28
CA GLN A 32 -10.05 -17.22 -12.93
C GLN A 32 -10.59 -15.78 -12.99
N PRO A 33 -11.53 -15.40 -12.10
CA PRO A 33 -12.05 -14.03 -12.15
C PRO A 33 -10.84 -13.11 -11.93
N ALA A 34 -10.56 -12.25 -12.92
CA ALA A 34 -9.52 -11.25 -12.75
C ALA A 34 -9.88 -10.43 -11.51
N GLY A 35 -8.91 -10.19 -10.61
CA GLY A 35 -9.09 -9.49 -9.34
C GLY A 35 -9.47 -8.01 -9.47
N GLY A 36 -10.19 -7.63 -10.52
CA GLY A 36 -10.48 -6.26 -10.92
C GLY A 36 -9.24 -5.54 -11.44
N CYS A 37 -9.46 -4.40 -12.09
CA CYS A 37 -8.39 -3.43 -12.26
C CYS A 37 -8.19 -2.70 -10.92
N LEU A 38 -6.96 -2.43 -10.50
CA LEU A 38 -6.72 -1.69 -9.26
C LEU A 38 -7.41 -0.30 -9.25
N LEU A 39 -7.60 0.29 -10.44
CA LEU A 39 -8.35 1.55 -10.60
C LEU A 39 -9.85 1.42 -10.35
N THR A 40 -10.39 0.20 -10.33
CA THR A 40 -11.79 -0.08 -9.95
C THR A 40 -11.96 -0.27 -8.44
N ASP A 41 -10.86 -0.37 -7.68
CA ASP A 41 -10.92 -0.35 -6.22
C ASP A 41 -11.21 1.09 -5.75
N LYS A 42 -12.34 1.27 -5.06
CA LYS A 42 -12.81 2.58 -4.61
C LYS A 42 -11.81 3.26 -3.68
N VAL A 43 -11.13 2.50 -2.82
CA VAL A 43 -10.20 3.06 -1.83
C VAL A 43 -8.92 3.53 -2.51
N PHE A 44 -8.36 2.72 -3.40
CA PHE A 44 -7.21 3.09 -4.22
C PHE A 44 -7.52 4.27 -5.13
N GLY A 45 -8.67 4.23 -5.82
CA GLY A 45 -9.12 5.32 -6.68
C GLY A 45 -9.19 6.65 -5.93
N GLN A 46 -9.80 6.66 -4.74
CA GLN A 46 -9.88 7.87 -3.90
C GLN A 46 -8.48 8.41 -3.54
N LYS A 47 -7.56 7.51 -3.15
CA LYS A 47 -6.18 7.89 -2.78
C LYS A 47 -5.43 8.47 -3.96
N LEU A 48 -5.54 7.82 -5.13
CA LEU A 48 -4.90 8.28 -6.36
C LEU A 48 -5.44 9.64 -6.80
N LEU A 49 -6.77 9.82 -6.78
CA LEU A 49 -7.39 11.12 -7.10
C LEU A 49 -6.94 12.21 -6.14
N THR A 50 -6.83 11.90 -4.84
CA THR A 50 -6.34 12.86 -3.84
C THR A 50 -4.89 13.26 -4.12
N MET A 51 -4.02 12.29 -4.45
CA MET A 51 -2.63 12.56 -4.83
C MET A 51 -2.56 13.43 -6.08
N LEU A 52 -3.34 13.11 -7.12
CA LEU A 52 -3.35 13.89 -8.36
C LEU A 52 -3.91 15.31 -8.17
N ALA A 53 -4.86 15.49 -7.25
CA ALA A 53 -5.40 16.82 -6.93
C ALA A 53 -4.37 17.70 -6.20
N LYS A 54 -3.56 17.09 -5.31
CA LYS A 54 -2.53 17.79 -4.53
C LYS A 54 -1.24 18.00 -5.31
N TRP A 55 -0.82 16.98 -6.04
CA TRP A 55 0.40 17.00 -6.83
C TRP A 55 0.11 16.70 -8.31
N PRO A 56 -0.50 17.65 -9.04
CA PRO A 56 -0.95 17.44 -10.42
C PRO A 56 0.18 17.12 -11.40
N SER A 57 1.39 17.63 -11.15
CA SER A 57 2.59 17.39 -11.98
C SER A 57 3.39 16.16 -11.57
N GLU A 58 2.99 15.45 -10.52
CA GLU A 58 3.75 14.37 -9.86
C GLU A 58 3.11 12.99 -10.08
N SER A 59 2.61 12.73 -11.29
CA SER A 59 2.00 11.45 -11.67
C SER A 59 3.01 10.32 -11.95
N GLY A 60 4.29 10.54 -11.65
CA GLY A 60 5.37 9.59 -11.89
C GLY A 60 5.17 8.24 -11.21
N GLY A 61 5.70 7.17 -11.82
CA GLY A 61 5.50 5.79 -11.38
C GLY A 61 5.86 5.54 -9.92
N ASN A 62 6.89 6.20 -9.38
CA ASN A 62 7.29 6.07 -7.97
C ASN A 62 6.18 6.58 -7.01
N ASN A 63 5.55 7.72 -7.30
CA ASN A 63 4.45 8.26 -6.48
C ASN A 63 3.21 7.35 -6.56
N VAL A 64 2.90 6.82 -7.76
CA VAL A 64 1.80 5.84 -7.92
C VAL A 64 2.07 4.56 -7.13
N GLN A 65 3.31 4.06 -7.09
CA GLN A 65 3.68 2.90 -6.27
C GLN A 65 3.55 3.21 -4.77
N LEU A 66 3.90 4.43 -4.35
CA LEU A 66 3.71 4.89 -2.98
C LEU A 66 2.22 4.93 -2.57
N VAL A 67 1.33 5.31 -3.49
CA VAL A 67 -0.14 5.25 -3.30
C VAL A 67 -0.68 3.83 -3.20
N LYS A 68 0.05 2.80 -3.66
CA LYS A 68 -0.37 1.41 -3.44
C LYS A 68 -0.09 0.93 -2.02
N LEU A 69 0.89 1.53 -1.35
CA LEU A 69 1.20 1.25 0.05
C LEU A 69 0.15 1.90 0.94
N SER A 70 -0.15 1.34 2.09
CA SER A 70 -1.57 1.23 2.45
C SER A 70 -2.08 2.15 3.55
N ARG A 71 -1.22 2.88 4.27
CA ARG A 71 -1.67 3.83 5.31
C ARG A 71 -1.24 5.24 4.95
N HIS A 72 -2.13 5.99 4.31
CA HIS A 72 -1.88 7.37 3.89
C HIS A 72 -2.48 8.36 4.86
N PHE A 73 -1.68 9.35 5.23
CA PHE A 73 -2.12 10.52 5.95
C PHE A 73 -1.59 11.75 5.22
N TRP A 74 -2.47 12.72 4.98
CA TRP A 74 -2.07 14.00 4.41
C TRP A 74 -1.94 15.02 5.53
N ASP A 75 -0.88 15.82 5.47
CA ASP A 75 -0.69 16.99 6.30
C ASP A 75 -0.34 18.18 5.40
N GLY A 76 -1.35 18.98 5.05
CA GLY A 76 -1.22 19.95 3.95
C GLY A 76 -0.86 19.25 2.64
N GLU A 77 0.29 19.60 2.08
CA GLU A 77 0.85 19.05 0.84
C GLU A 77 1.89 17.94 1.06
N VAL A 78 2.05 17.49 2.31
CA VAL A 78 2.94 16.37 2.67
C VAL A 78 2.12 15.09 2.83
N LEU A 79 2.54 14.06 2.12
CA LEU A 79 2.04 12.70 2.25
C LEU A 79 2.90 11.93 3.26
N ILE A 80 2.26 11.35 4.26
CA ILE A 80 2.86 10.44 5.23
C ILE A 80 2.32 9.04 4.93
N VAL A 81 3.21 8.09 4.64
CA VAL A 81 2.85 6.70 4.33
C VAL A 81 3.46 5.74 5.33
N LEU A 82 2.63 4.98 6.05
CA LEU A 82 3.08 3.97 7.00
C LEU A 82 2.99 2.57 6.39
N GLY A 83 4.01 1.75 6.64
CA GLY A 83 3.99 0.34 6.23
C GLY A 83 3.09 -0.50 7.15
N ARG A 84 2.34 -1.46 6.60
CA ARG A 84 1.54 -2.40 7.41
C ARG A 84 2.33 -3.61 7.92
N ASN A 85 3.38 -3.99 7.21
CA ASN A 85 4.16 -5.19 7.45
C ASN A 85 5.59 -4.95 6.98
N GLN A 86 6.47 -5.92 7.24
CA GLN A 86 7.88 -5.82 6.88
C GLN A 86 8.08 -5.60 5.37
N LEU A 87 7.34 -6.32 4.52
CA LEU A 87 7.44 -6.16 3.07
C LEU A 87 7.06 -4.74 2.61
N GLU A 88 6.04 -4.12 3.21
CA GLU A 88 5.71 -2.72 2.92
C GLU A 88 6.77 -1.76 3.45
N ASN A 89 7.38 -2.03 4.60
CA ASN A 89 8.49 -1.21 5.12
C ASN A 89 9.70 -1.24 4.18
N GLU A 90 10.07 -2.41 3.66
CA GLU A 90 11.15 -2.57 2.67
C GLU A 90 10.83 -1.84 1.37
N ARG A 91 9.58 -1.93 0.90
CA ARG A 91 9.11 -1.17 -0.28
C ARG A 91 9.13 0.33 -0.05
N LEU A 92 8.76 0.81 1.15
CA LEU A 92 8.87 2.23 1.49
C LEU A 92 10.31 2.71 1.39
N ALA A 93 11.26 1.95 1.95
CA ALA A 93 12.69 2.27 1.86
C ALA A 93 13.19 2.31 0.41
N ALA A 94 12.74 1.38 -0.44
CA ALA A 94 13.12 1.36 -1.85
C ALA A 94 12.50 2.48 -2.71
N LEU A 95 11.44 3.15 -2.22
CA LEU A 95 10.76 4.22 -2.93
C LEU A 95 11.26 5.62 -2.58
N VAL A 96 12.13 5.76 -1.57
CA VAL A 96 12.67 7.04 -1.09
C VAL A 96 13.31 7.83 -2.24
N LYS A 97 13.07 9.15 -2.27
CA LYS A 97 13.70 10.15 -3.14
C LYS A 97 14.59 11.10 -2.33
N GLU A 98 15.35 11.94 -3.02
CA GLU A 98 16.30 12.90 -2.44
C GLU A 98 15.67 13.82 -1.37
N ASP A 99 14.45 14.29 -1.59
CA ASP A 99 13.75 15.23 -0.70
C ASP A 99 12.83 14.56 0.34
N ASP A 100 12.85 13.24 0.44
CA ASP A 100 11.99 12.51 1.37
C ASP A 100 12.64 12.31 2.75
N PHE A 101 11.78 12.07 3.74
CA PHE A 101 12.20 11.62 5.07
C PHE A 101 11.64 10.24 5.37
N LEU A 102 12.53 9.26 5.59
CA LEU A 102 12.14 7.94 6.09
C LEU A 102 12.37 7.87 7.61
N LEU A 103 11.29 7.60 8.35
CA LEU A 103 11.32 7.36 9.80
C LEU A 103 11.28 5.87 10.08
N VAL A 104 12.32 5.36 10.74
CA VAL A 104 12.43 3.95 11.11
C VAL A 104 12.55 3.81 12.63
N PRO A 105 11.63 3.09 13.31
CA PRO A 105 11.77 2.72 14.72
C PRO A 105 13.06 1.95 14.97
N GLN A 106 13.82 2.32 16.01
CA GLN A 106 15.07 1.64 16.36
C GLN A 106 14.92 0.68 17.54
N ASN A 107 14.20 1.10 18.58
CA ASN A 107 14.16 0.38 19.86
C ASN A 107 12.79 -0.25 20.17
N PHE A 108 11.90 -0.34 19.19
CA PHE A 108 10.61 -1.01 19.33
C PHE A 108 10.08 -1.54 17.99
N PRO A 109 9.26 -2.60 17.99
CA PRO A 109 8.62 -3.10 16.78
C PRO A 109 7.48 -2.17 16.35
N GLY A 110 7.69 -1.42 15.26
CA GLY A 110 6.72 -0.48 14.71
C GLY A 110 6.81 -0.34 13.19
N PRO A 111 5.82 0.31 12.55
CA PRO A 111 5.88 0.59 11.13
C PRO A 111 6.92 1.67 10.82
N SER A 112 7.56 1.55 9.65
CA SER A 112 8.31 2.67 9.07
C SER A 112 7.35 3.67 8.43
N ALA A 113 7.71 4.95 8.43
CA ALA A 113 6.93 5.99 7.76
C ALA A 113 7.78 6.75 6.73
N LEU A 114 7.28 6.86 5.50
CA LEU A 114 7.87 7.74 4.48
C LEU A 114 7.07 9.04 4.40
N LEU A 115 7.77 10.17 4.50
CA LEU A 115 7.20 11.50 4.30
C LEU A 115 7.70 12.04 2.97
N ARG A 116 6.77 12.46 2.12
CA ARG A 116 7.05 13.04 0.81
C ARG A 116 6.20 14.28 0.59
N GLY A 117 6.79 15.30 -0.02
CA GLY A 117 6.09 16.52 -0.42
C GLY A 117 6.93 17.76 -0.15
N HIS A 118 6.40 18.91 -0.54
CA HIS A 118 7.08 20.18 -0.32
C HIS A 118 6.89 20.63 1.14
N GLN A 119 7.90 21.29 1.71
CA GLN A 119 7.85 21.90 3.05
C GLN A 119 7.60 20.91 4.20
N ILE A 120 8.38 19.83 4.27
CA ILE A 120 8.35 18.93 5.43
C ILE A 120 8.89 19.67 6.66
N THR A 121 7.99 20.11 7.53
CA THR A 121 8.33 20.84 8.75
C THR A 121 8.59 19.89 9.92
N PRO A 122 9.30 20.34 10.99
CA PRO A 122 9.45 19.56 12.21
C PRO A 122 8.12 19.13 12.83
N ALA A 123 7.05 19.90 12.66
CA ALA A 123 5.70 19.55 13.12
C ALA A 123 5.13 18.33 12.38
N VAL A 124 5.33 18.25 11.07
CA VAL A 124 4.90 17.10 10.25
C VAL A 124 5.68 15.84 10.63
N ILE A 125 6.99 15.98 10.88
CA ILE A 125 7.83 14.88 11.39
C ILE A 125 7.33 14.40 12.76
N ALA A 126 6.98 15.31 13.66
CA ALA A 126 6.43 14.97 14.97
C ALA A 126 5.09 14.23 14.85
N LYS A 127 4.21 14.67 13.94
CA LYS A 127 2.94 14.00 13.63
C LYS A 127 3.18 12.58 13.11
N ALA A 128 4.14 12.39 12.20
CA ALA A 128 4.49 11.07 11.70
C ALA A 128 5.02 10.14 12.81
N LYS A 129 5.87 10.63 13.72
CA LYS A 129 6.31 9.89 14.91
C LYS A 129 5.13 9.48 15.79
N GLN A 130 4.17 10.38 16.01
CA GLN A 130 2.96 10.08 16.76
C GLN A 130 2.13 8.98 16.08
N LEU A 131 1.95 9.04 14.76
CA LEU A 131 1.25 8.00 13.99
C LEU A 131 1.95 6.64 14.16
N ILE A 132 3.28 6.57 14.06
CA ILE A 132 4.03 5.33 14.28
C ILE A 132 3.75 4.75 15.67
N LEU A 133 3.74 5.59 16.72
CA LEU A 133 3.46 5.18 18.09
C LEU A 133 2.01 4.71 18.29
N GLN A 134 1.05 5.31 17.57
CA GLN A 134 -0.35 4.86 17.58
C GLN A 134 -0.52 3.47 16.95
N TYR A 135 0.26 3.18 15.92
CA TYR A 135 0.20 1.92 15.18
C TYR A 135 1.20 0.85 15.65
N THR A 136 1.86 1.11 16.77
CA THR A 136 2.77 0.18 17.43
C THR A 136 2.06 -0.58 18.54
N LYS A 137 2.23 -1.90 18.60
CA LYS A 137 1.61 -2.75 19.64
C LYS A 137 2.27 -2.57 21.02
N LYS A 138 3.60 -2.47 21.07
CA LYS A 138 4.39 -2.32 22.30
C LYS A 138 4.99 -0.92 22.36
N LYS A 139 4.36 -0.04 23.14
CA LYS A 139 4.82 1.35 23.27
C LYS A 139 6.15 1.39 24.04
N PRO A 140 7.20 2.01 23.49
CA PRO A 140 8.45 2.21 24.22
C PRO A 140 8.28 3.28 25.30
N ALA A 141 9.11 3.22 26.34
CA ALA A 141 9.21 4.30 27.35
C ALA A 141 9.84 5.58 26.76
N VAL A 142 10.83 5.41 25.87
CA VAL A 142 11.46 6.48 25.09
C VAL A 142 11.54 6.02 23.65
N ALA A 143 10.89 6.72 22.72
CA ALA A 143 10.85 6.32 21.31
C ALA A 143 12.07 6.86 20.56
N GLN A 144 12.90 5.97 20.00
CA GLN A 144 14.04 6.33 19.17
C GLN A 144 13.72 6.04 17.70
N PHE A 145 13.98 7.03 16.85
CA PHE A 145 13.74 6.97 15.42
C PHE A 145 15.00 7.35 14.67
N THR A 146 15.35 6.58 13.65
CA THR A 146 16.32 7.03 12.65
C THR A 146 15.56 7.80 11.59
N VAL A 147 16.01 9.03 11.35
CA VAL A 147 15.57 9.86 10.23
C VAL A 147 16.61 9.67 9.14
N VAL A 148 16.26 8.96 8.07
CA VAL A 148 17.19 8.76 6.96
C VAL A 148 16.81 9.69 5.81
N PRO A 149 17.64 10.70 5.48
CA PRO A 149 17.55 11.40 4.21
C PRO A 149 18.10 10.49 3.11
N ALA A 150 17.33 10.29 2.04
CA ALA A 150 17.62 9.77 0.69
C ALA A 150 18.60 8.60 0.43
N ASN A 151 19.73 8.50 1.12
CA ASN A 151 20.85 7.62 0.78
C ASN A 151 20.87 6.31 1.59
N TYR A 152 19.69 5.82 1.99
CA TYR A 152 19.58 4.59 2.76
C TYR A 152 19.72 3.35 1.88
N SER A 153 20.82 2.61 2.05
CA SER A 153 20.87 1.20 1.64
C SER A 153 20.30 0.37 2.80
N PRO A 154 19.28 -0.48 2.57
CA PRO A 154 18.74 -1.33 3.63
C PRO A 154 19.85 -2.22 4.17
N VAL A 155 20.18 -2.08 5.46
CA VAL A 155 21.18 -2.95 6.11
C VAL A 155 20.62 -4.38 6.06
N PRO A 156 21.27 -5.32 5.35
CA PRO A 156 20.83 -6.70 5.38
C PRO A 156 21.30 -7.30 6.71
N GLY A 157 20.37 -7.52 7.65
CA GLY A 157 20.64 -8.35 8.83
C GLY A 157 20.16 -7.76 10.15
N THR A 158 18.94 -8.12 10.53
CA THR A 158 18.73 -8.64 11.88
C THR A 158 17.86 -9.87 11.74
N SER A 159 18.49 -10.92 11.20
CA SER A 159 18.04 -12.28 11.34
C SER A 159 17.64 -12.53 12.79
N ALA A 160 16.46 -13.11 12.96
CA ALA A 160 16.04 -13.81 14.16
C ALA A 160 17.24 -14.50 14.85
N GLN A 161 17.50 -14.13 16.09
CA GLN A 161 18.17 -15.03 17.01
C GLN A 161 17.09 -15.74 17.82
N ALA A 162 17.16 -17.06 17.73
CA ALA A 162 16.44 -18.04 18.53
C ALA A 162 16.78 -17.91 20.03
#